data_AF-A0A522VRP5-F1
#
_entry.id   AF-A0A522VRP5-F1
#
_cell.length_a   1.000
_cell.length_b   1.000
_cell.length_c   1.000
_cell.angle_alpha   90.00
_cell.angle_beta   90.00
_cell.angle_gamma   90.00
#
_symmetry.space_group_name_H-M   'P 1'
#
loop_
_entity.id
_entity.type
_entity.pdbx_description
1 polymer ?
#
loop_
_entity_poly.entity_id
_entity_poly.type
_entity_poly.pdbx_seq_one_letter_code
_entity_poly.pdbx_strand_id
1 'polypeptide(L)'
;MSMASDDLLAKVAEKRMREGVTQADLAAACGMNQGHLSKVLAGKLKLATKTEAALCSWLIETTEGRRDNNKEIQDIIGRLTRAPSGRRMQIMQLLRIVDKLSIAK
;
A
#
# COMPACT_ATOMS: atom_id res chain seq x y z
N MET A 1 14.30 5.26 -18.66
CA MET A 1 14.96 3.94 -18.71
C MET A 1 13.87 2.90 -18.87
N SER A 2 13.86 2.12 -19.96
CA SER A 2 12.85 1.06 -20.16
C SER A 2 13.24 -0.12 -19.27
N MET A 3 12.42 -0.42 -18.27
CA MET A 3 12.50 -1.69 -17.56
C MET A 3 11.98 -2.79 -18.50
N ALA A 4 12.64 -3.95 -18.51
CA ALA A 4 12.09 -5.11 -19.21
C ALA A 4 10.72 -5.44 -18.63
N SER A 5 9.73 -5.73 -19.49
CA SER A 5 8.35 -5.95 -19.07
C SER A 5 8.20 -7.03 -17.99
N ASP A 6 9.04 -8.06 -18.02
CA ASP A 6 9.05 -9.13 -17.00
C ASP A 6 9.54 -8.64 -15.63
N ASP A 7 10.56 -7.75 -15.61
CA ASP A 7 11.07 -7.13 -14.38
C ASP A 7 10.03 -6.18 -13.76
N LEU A 8 9.25 -5.49 -14.60
CA LEU A 8 8.13 -4.67 -14.16
C LEU A 8 7.06 -5.50 -13.45
N LEU A 9 6.61 -6.59 -14.08
CA LEU A 9 5.57 -7.44 -13.51
C LEU A 9 6.02 -8.11 -12.21
N ALA A 10 7.28 -8.54 -12.14
CA ALA A 10 7.87 -9.09 -10.92
C ALA A 10 7.83 -8.09 -9.76
N LYS A 11 8.29 -6.84 -9.99
CA LYS A 11 8.27 -5.79 -8.95
C LYS A 11 6.86 -5.41 -8.53
N VAL A 12 5.91 -5.37 -9.47
CA VAL A 12 4.49 -5.13 -9.15
C VAL A 12 3.95 -6.26 -8.26
N ALA A 13 4.20 -7.51 -8.62
CA ALA A 13 3.74 -8.67 -7.84
C ALA A 13 4.33 -8.68 -6.43
N GLU A 14 5.63 -8.42 -6.30
CA GLU A 14 6.32 -8.34 -5.01
C GLU A 14 5.76 -7.21 -4.15
N LYS A 15 5.59 -6.01 -4.73
CA LYS A 15 5.00 -4.87 -4.02
C LYS A 15 3.58 -5.16 -3.58
N ARG A 16 2.75 -5.73 -4.46
CA ARG A 16 1.36 -6.12 -4.16
C ARG A 16 1.29 -7.05 -2.96
N MET A 17 2.13 -8.09 -2.92
CA MET A 17 2.19 -9.02 -1.79
C MET A 17 2.66 -8.34 -0.51
N ARG A 18 3.72 -7.52 -0.58
CA ARG A 18 4.25 -6.75 0.55
C ARG A 18 3.25 -5.75 1.13
N GLU A 19 2.34 -5.22 0.31
CA GLU A 19 1.33 -4.24 0.71
C GLU A 19 -0.03 -4.86 1.04
N GLY A 20 -0.20 -6.17 0.85
CA GLY A 20 -1.48 -6.84 1.04
C GLY A 20 -2.56 -6.35 0.07
N VAL A 21 -2.17 -5.72 -1.04
CA VAL A 21 -3.10 -5.15 -2.02
C VAL A 21 -3.75 -6.28 -2.82
N THR A 22 -5.08 -6.27 -2.93
CA THR A 22 -5.75 -7.27 -3.74
C THR A 22 -5.53 -6.99 -5.22
N GLN A 23 -5.69 -8.02 -6.05
CA GLN A 23 -5.57 -7.85 -7.49
C GLN A 23 -6.72 -6.99 -8.06
N ALA A 24 -7.88 -6.96 -7.41
CA ALA A 24 -8.98 -6.09 -7.79
C ALA A 24 -8.64 -4.61 -7.53
N ASP A 25 -8.04 -4.31 -6.38
CA ASP A 25 -7.65 -2.95 -6.01
C ASP A 25 -6.53 -2.42 -6.93
N LEU A 26 -5.54 -3.26 -7.25
CA LEU A 26 -4.51 -2.90 -8.22
C LEU A 26 -5.11 -2.64 -9.61
N ALA A 27 -6.07 -3.44 -10.05
CA ALA A 27 -6.72 -3.25 -11.33
C ALA A 27 -7.48 -1.91 -11.37
N ALA A 28 -8.22 -1.59 -10.30
CA ALA A 28 -8.91 -0.33 -10.14
C ALA A 28 -7.92 0.86 -10.14
N ALA A 29 -6.83 0.77 -9.38
CA ALA A 29 -5.80 1.80 -9.32
C ALA A 29 -5.12 2.06 -10.67
N CYS A 30 -4.94 1.02 -11.48
CA CYS A 30 -4.38 1.14 -12.83
C CYS A 30 -5.44 1.39 -13.92
N GLY A 31 -6.71 1.61 -13.56
CA GLY A 31 -7.79 1.93 -14.49
C GLY A 31 -8.15 0.78 -15.45
N MET A 32 -8.00 -0.48 -15.01
CA MET A 32 -8.28 -1.68 -15.80
C MET A 32 -9.18 -2.65 -15.05
N ASN A 33 -9.79 -3.60 -15.78
CA ASN A 33 -10.55 -4.66 -15.13
C ASN A 33 -9.62 -5.76 -14.58
N GLN A 34 -10.08 -6.45 -13.53
CA GLN A 34 -9.31 -7.50 -12.84
C GLN A 34 -8.90 -8.65 -13.77
N GLY A 35 -9.77 -9.03 -14.72
CA GLY A 35 -9.48 -10.10 -15.69
C GLY A 35 -8.35 -9.75 -16.66
N HIS A 36 -8.26 -8.48 -17.07
CA HIS A 36 -7.18 -7.96 -17.91
C HIS A 36 -5.87 -7.98 -17.14
N LEU A 37 -5.87 -7.45 -15.91
CA LEU A 37 -4.70 -7.50 -15.03
C LEU A 37 -4.24 -8.94 -14.77
N SER A 38 -5.17 -9.87 -14.57
CA SER A 38 -4.83 -11.28 -14.34
C SER A 38 -4.10 -11.93 -15.51
N LYS A 39 -4.48 -11.59 -16.74
CA LYS A 39 -3.81 -12.13 -17.93
C LYS A 39 -2.45 -11.47 -18.16
N VAL A 40 -2.32 -10.19 -17.83
CA VAL A 40 -1.05 -9.45 -17.89
C VAL A 40 -0.06 -10.00 -16.87
N LEU A 41 -0.46 -10.15 -15.60
CA LEU A 41 0.40 -10.72 -14.54
C LEU A 41 0.79 -12.18 -14.81
N ALA A 42 -0.07 -12.95 -15.47
CA ALA A 42 0.23 -14.32 -15.89
C ALA A 42 1.08 -14.40 -17.17
N GLY A 43 1.51 -13.27 -17.74
CA GLY A 43 2.28 -13.22 -18.99
C GLY A 43 1.50 -13.67 -20.24
N LYS A 44 0.18 -13.87 -20.12
CA LYS A 44 -0.69 -14.33 -21.21
C LYS A 44 -1.09 -13.20 -22.18
N LEU A 45 -0.84 -11.96 -21.79
CA LEU A 45 -1.16 -10.77 -22.57
C LEU A 45 0.04 -9.84 -22.60
N LYS A 46 0.41 -9.38 -23.80
CA LYS A 46 1.48 -8.41 -23.97
C LYS A 46 1.08 -7.09 -23.32
N LEU A 47 2.01 -6.48 -22.59
CA LEU A 47 1.82 -5.16 -21.98
C LEU A 47 1.64 -4.11 -23.09
N ALA A 48 0.48 -3.46 -23.06
CA ALA A 48 0.27 -2.23 -23.82
C ALA A 48 0.96 -1.06 -23.09
N THR A 49 1.46 -0.09 -23.84
CA THR A 49 2.18 1.09 -23.30
C THR A 49 1.41 1.83 -22.21
N LYS A 50 0.07 1.91 -22.34
CA LYS A 50 -0.80 2.53 -21.33
C LYS A 50 -0.82 1.75 -20.02
N THR A 51 -0.90 0.42 -20.11
CA THR A 51 -0.88 -0.50 -18.95
C THR A 51 0.48 -0.46 -18.26
N GLU A 52 1.57 -0.45 -19.04
CA GLU A 52 2.93 -0.33 -18.53
C GLU A 52 3.13 0.98 -17.75
N ALA A 53 2.71 2.11 -18.34
CA ALA A 53 2.78 3.41 -17.67
C ALA A 53 1.98 3.46 -16.37
N ALA A 54 0.77 2.88 -16.34
CA ALA A 54 -0.05 2.83 -15.13
C ALA A 54 0.59 1.99 -14.01
N LEU A 55 1.19 0.84 -14.36
CA LEU A 55 1.90 -0.02 -13.41
C LEU A 55 3.18 0.64 -12.89
N CYS A 56 3.93 1.33 -13.75
CA CYS A 56 5.08 2.13 -13.36
C CYS A 56 4.70 3.26 -12.41
N SER A 57 3.63 4.00 -12.73
CA SER A 57 3.12 5.07 -11.86
C SER A 57 2.72 4.53 -10.49
N TRP A 58 1.97 3.42 -10.47
CA TRP A 58 1.58 2.76 -9.23
C TRP A 58 2.80 2.31 -8.41
N LEU A 59 3.86 1.80 -9.06
CA LEU A 59 5.11 1.46 -8.37
C LEU A 59 5.74 2.68 -7.69
N ILE A 60 5.76 3.83 -8.36
CA ILE A 60 6.39 5.07 -7.87
C ILE A 60 5.56 5.73 -6.76
N GLU A 61 4.28 6.01 -6.99
CA GLU A 61 3.41 6.82 -6.12
C GLU A 61 3.34 6.31 -4.67
N THR A 62 3.24 5.00 -4.47
CA THR A 62 3.13 4.46 -3.10
C THR A 62 4.47 4.52 -2.35
N THR A 63 5.59 4.69 -3.05
CA THR A 63 6.91 4.79 -2.40
C THR A 63 7.07 6.12 -1.67
N GLU A 64 6.46 7.19 -2.18
CA GLU A 64 6.53 8.53 -1.58
C GLU A 64 5.51 8.68 -0.44
N GLY A 65 4.22 8.41 -0.70
CA GLY A 65 3.18 8.54 0.32
C GLY A 65 3.33 7.57 1.51
N ARG A 66 3.87 6.37 1.30
CA ARG A 66 4.09 5.40 2.40
C ARG A 66 5.34 5.72 3.22
N ARG A 67 6.38 6.30 2.60
CA ARG A 67 7.61 6.68 3.32
C ARG A 67 7.31 7.82 4.30
N ASP A 68 6.45 8.75 3.93
CA ASP A 68 5.98 9.82 4.80
C ASP A 68 5.09 9.30 5.94
N ASN A 69 4.10 8.45 5.64
CA ASN A 69 3.24 7.85 6.67
C ASN A 69 4.03 6.98 7.66
N ASN A 70 5.01 6.21 7.19
CA ASN A 70 5.81 5.37 8.07
C ASN A 70 6.70 6.23 8.97
N LYS A 71 7.28 7.31 8.46
CA LYS A 71 8.04 8.26 9.28
C LYS A 71 7.17 8.91 10.35
N GLU A 72 5.97 9.36 9.99
CA GLU A 72 5.01 9.95 10.94
C GLU A 72 4.61 8.95 12.04
N ILE A 73 4.32 7.69 11.67
CA ILE A 73 4.02 6.63 12.64
C ILE A 73 5.21 6.39 13.57
N GLN A 74 6.43 6.30 13.04
CA GLN A 74 7.63 6.12 13.86
C GLN A 74 7.86 7.30 14.82
N ASP A 75 7.61 8.53 14.35
CA ASP A 75 7.71 9.73 15.19
C ASP A 75 6.64 9.72 16.30
N ILE A 76 5.41 9.30 16.00
CA ILE A 76 4.33 9.15 16.99
C ILE A 76 4.70 8.08 18.03
N ILE A 77 5.20 6.92 17.60
CA ILE A 77 5.66 5.84 18.49
C ILE A 77 6.80 6.34 19.38
N GLY A 78 7.77 7.07 18.80
CA GLY A 78 8.88 7.66 19.53
C GLY A 78 8.40 8.61 20.62
N ARG A 79 7.45 9.50 20.30
CA ARG A 79 6.82 10.43 21.26
C ARG A 79 6.05 9.70 22.34
N LEU A 80 5.28 8.66 21.98
CA LEU A 80 4.50 7.87 22.92
C LEU A 80 5.40 7.12 23.90
N THR A 81 6.49 6.52 23.42
CA THR A 81 7.42 5.73 24.23
C THR A 81 8.15 6.61 25.24
N ARG A 82 8.55 7.82 24.84
CA ARG A 82 9.22 8.80 25.71
C ARG A 82 8.28 9.51 26.68
N ALA A 83 6.96 9.44 26.47
CA ALA A 83 6.00 10.08 27.36
C ALA A 83 6.00 9.43 28.76
N PRO A 84 5.71 10.19 29.84
CA PRO A 84 5.56 9.63 31.18
C PRO A 84 4.50 8.52 31.24
N SER A 85 4.68 7.55 32.13
CA SER A 85 3.82 6.36 32.27
C SER A 85 2.33 6.71 32.42
N GLY A 86 1.99 7.72 33.22
CA GLY A 86 0.62 8.21 33.38
C GLY A 86 0.00 8.71 32.08
N ARG A 87 0.78 9.41 31.24
CA ARG A 87 0.30 9.91 29.94
C ARG A 87 0.12 8.79 28.94
N ARG A 88 1.00 7.77 28.95
CA ARG A 88 0.84 6.57 28.11
C ARG A 88 -0.43 5.80 28.46
N MET A 89 -0.72 5.65 29.75
CA MET A 89 -1.94 5.00 30.25
C MET A 89 -3.20 5.71 29.74
N GLN A 90 -3.24 7.04 29.85
CA GLN A 90 -4.36 7.86 29.36
C GLN A 90 -4.56 7.71 27.84
N ILE A 91 -3.48 7.74 27.06
CA ILE A 91 -3.54 7.54 25.60
C ILE A 91 -4.08 6.14 25.28
N MET A 92 -3.60 5.10 25.97
CA MET A 92 -4.09 3.72 25.76
C MET A 92 -5.58 3.57 26.12
N GLN A 93 -6.05 4.27 27.16
CA GLN A 93 -7.47 4.27 27.53
C GLN A 93 -8.33 4.92 26.44
N LEU A 94 -7.89 6.06 25.89
CA LEU A 94 -8.59 6.73 24.78
C LEU A 94 -8.65 5.84 23.54
N LEU A 95 -7.54 5.20 23.17
CA LEU A 95 -7.50 4.28 22.02
C LEU A 95 -8.48 3.12 22.19
N ARG A 96 -8.58 2.54 23.39
CA ARG A 96 -9.57 1.49 23.69
C ARG A 96 -11.02 1.97 23.57
N ILE A 97 -11.31 3.21 23.92
CA ILE A 97 -12.66 3.77 23.79
C ILE A 97 -13.00 3.95 22.30
N VAL A 98 -12.07 4.52 21.53
CA VAL A 98 -12.24 4.70 20.08
C VAL A 98 -12.49 3.36 19.39
N ASP A 99 -11.70 2.33 19.73
CA ASP A 99 -11.83 0.99 19.17
C ASP A 99 -13.21 0.36 19.46
N LYS A 100 -13.70 0.53 20.69
CA LYS A 100 -15.06 0.09 21.07
C LYS A 100 -16.16 0.83 20.30
N LEU A 101 -15.96 2.11 20.00
CA LEU A 101 -16.92 2.92 19.24
C LEU A 101 -16.88 2.59 17.74
N SER A 102 -15.75 2.18 17.20
CA SER A 102 -15.63 1.80 15.78
C SER A 102 -16.20 0.42 15.48
N ILE A 103 -16.21 -0.50 16.45
CA ILE A 103 -16.77 -1.86 16.31
C ILE A 103 -18.31 -1.88 16.52
N ALA A 104 -18.88 -0.84 17.12
CA ALA A 104 -20.31 -0.74 17.40
C ALA A 104 -21.17 -0.24 16.21
N LYS A 105 -20.63 -0.25 14.99
CA LYS A 105 -21.33 0.04 13.72
C LYS A 105 -21.38 -1.20 12.84
#